data_AF-A0A254TRP0-F1
#
_entry.id   AF-A0A254TRP0-F1
#
_cell.length_a   1.000
_cell.length_b   1.000
_cell.length_c   1.000
_cell.angle_alpha   90.00
_cell.angle_beta   90.00
_cell.angle_gamma   90.00
#
_symmetry.space_group_name_H-M   'P 1'
#
loop_
_entity.id
_entity.type
_entity.pdbx_description
1 polymer ?
#
loop_
_entity_poly.entity_id
_entity_poly.type
_entity_poly.pdbx_seq_one_letter_code
_entity_poly.pdbx_strand_id
1 'polypeptide(L)' 'MLPVEDALALTEQPNLPGTVDTHPNWRRRLPLDAGAVLETFDVRDRLAAMQRIRTTEGER' A
#
# COMPACT_ATOMS: atom_id res chain seq x y z
N MET A 1 2.44 0.34 11.28
CA MET A 1 2.34 1.29 10.15
C MET A 1 2.55 0.48 8.87
N LEU A 2 1.77 0.71 7.81
CA LEU A 2 1.82 -0.05 6.55
C LEU A 2 1.84 0.94 5.37
N PRO A 3 2.75 0.81 4.39
CA PRO A 3 2.69 1.54 3.13
C PRO A 3 1.40 1.23 2.36
N VAL A 4 0.79 2.24 1.74
CA VAL A 4 -0.47 2.03 1.01
C VAL A 4 -0.27 1.12 -0.20
N GLU A 5 0.90 1.17 -0.82
CA GLU A 5 1.31 0.36 -1.97
C GLU A 5 1.20 -1.14 -1.69
N ASP A 6 1.53 -1.59 -0.47
CA ASP A 6 1.44 -3.00 -0.07
C ASP A 6 -0.01 -3.46 0.04
N ALA A 7 -0.89 -2.63 0.60
CA ALA A 7 -2.33 -2.93 0.68
C ALA A 7 -2.94 -3.04 -0.73
N LEU A 8 -2.46 -2.20 -1.65
CA LEU A 8 -2.88 -2.13 -3.04
C LEU A 8 -2.16 -3.14 -3.97
N ALA A 9 -1.18 -3.89 -3.45
CA ALA A 9 -0.33 -4.79 -4.21
C ALA A 9 0.36 -4.12 -5.42
N LEU A 10 0.81 -2.87 -5.26
CA LEU A 10 1.52 -2.13 -6.31
C LEU A 10 2.99 -2.58 -6.35
N THR A 11 3.46 -2.94 -7.54
CA THR A 11 4.84 -3.39 -7.74
C THR A 11 5.85 -2.23 -7.75
N GLU A 12 5.40 -1.04 -8.16
CA GLU A 12 6.28 0.10 -8.44
C GLU A 12 6.51 0.96 -7.18
N GLN A 13 7.79 1.20 -6.84
CA GLN A 13 8.13 2.10 -5.75
C GLN A 13 7.86 3.58 -6.12
N PRO A 14 7.30 4.41 -5.22
CA PRO A 14 7.09 5.83 -5.47
C PRO A 14 8.41 6.60 -5.63
N ASN A 15 9.50 6.09 -5.04
CA ASN A 15 10.83 6.67 -5.13
C ASN A 15 11.90 5.57 -5.20
N LEU A 16 12.88 5.74 -6.09
CA LEU A 16 14.06 4.92 -6.23
C LEU A 16 15.31 5.79 -6.01
N PRO A 17 16.02 5.66 -4.88
CA PRO A 17 17.20 6.47 -4.58
C PRO A 17 18.29 6.35 -5.66
N GLY A 18 19.02 7.46 -5.88
CA GLY A 18 20.11 7.51 -6.87
C GLY A 18 19.66 7.65 -8.33
N THR A 19 18.38 7.95 -8.56
CA THR A 19 17.84 8.22 -9.91
C THR A 19 17.30 9.64 -10.01
N VAL A 20 17.47 10.26 -11.17
CA VAL A 20 16.91 11.59 -11.48
C VAL A 20 16.00 11.48 -12.70
N ASP A 21 16.54 10.99 -13.82
CA ASP A 21 15.82 10.94 -15.10
C ASP A 21 15.27 9.55 -15.48
N THR A 22 15.70 8.50 -14.77
CA THR A 22 15.41 7.09 -15.15
C THR A 22 14.22 6.47 -14.41
N HIS A 23 13.79 7.05 -13.29
CA HIS A 23 12.59 6.63 -12.56
C HIS A 23 11.72 7.85 -12.27
N PRO A 24 10.39 7.78 -12.45
CA PRO A 24 9.51 8.90 -12.18
C PRO A 24 9.24 9.05 -10.67
N ASN A 25 10.29 9.40 -9.92
CA ASN A 25 10.27 9.67 -8.49
C ASN A 25 9.16 10.68 -8.16
N TRP A 26 8.36 10.38 -7.13
CA TRP A 26 7.33 11.27 -6.56
C TRP A 26 6.20 11.68 -7.52
N ARG A 27 6.07 10.99 -8.66
CA ARG A 27 5.12 11.34 -9.73
C ARG A 27 4.03 10.29 -9.96
N ARG A 28 4.10 9.14 -9.29
CA ARG A 28 3.10 8.08 -9.43
C ARG A 28 1.87 8.37 -8.57
N ARG A 29 0.69 8.31 -9.18
CA ARG A 29 -0.60 8.39 -8.51
C ARG A 29 -1.09 7.00 -8.10
N LEU A 30 -1.92 6.94 -7.08
CA LEU A 30 -2.65 5.72 -6.75
C LEU A 30 -3.68 5.39 -7.85
N PRO A 31 -4.07 4.10 -8.01
CA PRO A 31 -4.95 3.66 -9.09
C PRO A 31 -6.38 4.20 -8.98
N LEU A 32 -6.80 4.64 -7.80
CA LEU A 32 -8.13 5.21 -7.54
C LEU A 32 -8.02 6.40 -6.58
N ASP A 33 -9.08 7.20 -6.50
CA ASP A 33 -9.18 8.30 -5.56
C ASP A 33 -9.16 7.82 -4.11
N ALA A 34 -8.70 8.69 -3.20
CA ALA A 34 -8.53 8.35 -1.79
C ALA A 34 -9.78 7.77 -1.12
N GLY A 35 -10.98 8.22 -1.53
CA GLY A 35 -12.25 7.71 -1.01
C GLY A 35 -12.65 6.32 -1.50
N ALA A 36 -11.98 5.79 -2.52
CA ALA A 36 -12.30 4.50 -3.15
C ALA A 36 -11.13 3.51 -3.15
N VAL A 37 -9.89 3.99 -2.98
CA VAL A 37 -8.68 3.17 -3.18
C VAL A 37 -8.58 1.98 -2.23
N LEU A 38 -9.17 2.08 -1.03
CA LEU A 38 -9.18 1.00 -0.05
C LEU A 38 -10.45 0.14 -0.09
N GLU A 39 -11.38 0.43 -1.01
CA GLU A 39 -12.73 -0.12 -0.97
C GLU A 39 -12.89 -1.41 -1.76
N THR A 40 -11.90 -1.78 -2.58
CA THR A 40 -11.94 -3.00 -3.39
C THR A 40 -11.85 -4.25 -2.51
N PHE A 41 -12.48 -5.35 -2.96
CA PHE A 41 -12.53 -6.59 -2.21
C PHE A 41 -11.13 -7.10 -1.81
N ASP A 42 -10.21 -7.17 -2.77
CA ASP A 42 -8.86 -7.69 -2.52
C ASP A 42 -8.07 -6.84 -1.52
N VAL A 43 -8.23 -5.52 -1.54
CA VAL A 43 -7.56 -4.61 -0.59
C VAL A 43 -8.16 -4.80 0.80
N ARG A 44 -9.48 -4.87 0.91
CA ARG A 44 -10.18 -5.13 2.17
C ARG A 44 -9.79 -6.47 2.80
N ASP A 45 -9.69 -7.52 1.99
CA ASP A 45 -9.30 -8.86 2.47
C ASP A 45 -7.87 -8.87 3.04
N ARG A 46 -6.90 -8.26 2.33
CA ARG A 46 -5.51 -8.13 2.81
C ARG A 46 -5.43 -7.33 4.12
N LEU A 47 -6.13 -6.20 4.20
CA LEU A 47 -6.15 -5.38 5.42
C LEU A 47 -6.78 -6.13 6.60
N ALA A 48 -7.86 -6.89 6.37
CA ALA A 48 -8.50 -7.71 7.39
C ALA A 48 -7.56 -8.83 7.89
N ALA A 49 -6.80 -9.46 7.00
CA ALA A 49 -5.79 -10.44 7.38
C ALA A 49 -4.69 -9.84 8.27
N MET A 50 -4.15 -8.67 7.90
CA MET A 50 -3.15 -7.97 8.70
C MET A 50 -3.69 -7.52 10.06
N GLN A 51 -4.95 -7.07 10.13
CA GLN A 51 -5.59 -6.69 11.38
C GLN A 51 -5.69 -7.88 12.34
N ARG A 52 -6.12 -9.06 11.85
CA ARG A 52 -6.21 -10.27 12.66
C ARG A 52 -4.88 -10.64 13.31
N ILE A 53 -3.79 -10.60 12.54
CA ILE A 53 -2.44 -10.90 13.06
C ILE A 53 -2.05 -9.88 14.15
N ARG A 54 -2.29 -8.59 13.90
CA ARG A 54 -1.94 -7.52 14.85
C ARG A 54 -2.70 -7.65 16.17
N THR A 55 -3.99 -8.01 16.13
CA THR A 55 -4.80 -8.18 17.36
C THR A 55 -4.36 -9.40 18.15
N THR A 56 -4.05 -10.53 17.49
CA THR A 56 -3.60 -11.74 18.18
C THR A 56 -2.24 -11.58 18.86
N GLU A 57 -1.31 -10.81 18.25
CA GLU A 57 -0.01 -10.51 18.86
C GLU A 57 -0.09 -9.43 19.95
N GLY A 58 -1.06 -8.51 19.86
CA GLY A 58 -1.25 -7.45 20.87
C GLY A 58 -1.97 -7.90 22.14
N GLU A 59 -2.56 -9.10 22.14
CA GLU A 59 -3.18 -9.75 23.31
C GLU A 59 -2.20 -10.66 24.08
N ARG A 60 -0.97 -10.84 23.59
CA ARG A 60 0.14 -11.51 24.28
C ARG A 60 1.04 -10.50 24.97
#